data_AF-A0A2D4P9R7-F1
#
_entry.id   AF-A0A2D4P9R7-F1
#
_cell.length_a   1.000
_cell.length_b   1.000
_cell.length_c   1.000
_cell.angle_alpha   90.00
_cell.angle_beta   90.00
_cell.angle_gamma   90.00
#
_symmetry.space_group_name_H-M   'P 1'
#
loop_
_entity.id
_entity.type
_entity.pdbx_description
1 polymer ?
#
loop_
_entity_poly.entity_id
_entity_poly.type
_entity_poly.pdbx_seq_one_letter_code
_entity_poly.pdbx_strand_id
1 'polypeptide(L)'
;KRRVALYIKETINSKQIYKDEEGTILMMEIVVNQKQILLIAIYAPNNKQDKFYEKLHKKITELEYENICVVGDFDIIVEVELDDKSSKISKKLEKHFPRLFFKMVEEIG
;
A
#
# COMPACT_ATOMS: atom_id res chain seq x y z
N LYS A 1 2.30 16.23 11.78
CA LYS A 1 2.58 16.52 10.34
C LYS A 1 1.66 15.61 9.52
N ARG A 2 1.07 16.05 8.41
CA ARG A 2 0.26 15.17 7.53
C ARG A 2 1.06 14.97 6.25
N ARG A 3 1.34 13.72 5.87
CA ARG A 3 2.02 13.39 4.61
C ARG A 3 1.05 12.96 3.52
N VAL A 4 -0.11 12.42 3.91
CA VAL A 4 -1.21 12.08 3.01
C VAL A 4 -2.47 12.90 3.30
N ALA A 5 -3.28 13.12 2.27
CA ALA A 5 -4.61 13.71 2.34
C ALA A 5 -5.51 13.10 1.26
N LEU A 6 -6.77 12.85 1.60
CA LEU A 6 -7.81 12.42 0.67
C LEU A 6 -8.88 13.51 0.60
N TYR A 7 -9.22 13.92 -0.62
CA TYR A 7 -10.32 14.84 -0.89
C TYR A 7 -11.47 14.03 -1.47
N ILE A 8 -12.56 13.92 -0.72
CA ILE A 8 -13.74 13.16 -1.13
C ILE A 8 -14.86 14.15 -1.42
N LYS A 9 -15.46 14.01 -2.61
CA LYS A 9 -16.63 14.79 -3.00
C LYS A 9 -17.78 14.48 -2.05
N GLU A 10 -18.48 15.50 -1.56
CA GLU A 10 -19.58 15.38 -0.58
C GLU A 10 -20.69 14.40 -1.00
N THR A 11 -20.87 14.19 -2.31
CA THR A 11 -21.85 13.24 -2.86
C THR A 11 -21.46 11.78 -2.65
N ILE A 12 -20.22 11.49 -2.26
CA ILE A 12 -19.72 10.13 -1.99
C ILE A 12 -19.87 9.87 -0.50
N ASN A 13 -20.64 8.85 -0.15
CA ASN A 13 -20.70 8.38 1.23
C ASN A 13 -19.31 7.84 1.63
N SER A 14 -18.73 8.42 2.68
CA SER A 14 -17.39 8.08 3.14
C SER A 14 -17.25 8.18 4.64
N LYS A 15 -16.40 7.31 5.19
CA LYS A 15 -16.11 7.24 6.63
C LYS A 15 -14.63 6.99 6.85
N GLN A 16 -13.99 7.78 7.70
CA GLN A 16 -12.62 7.50 8.11
C GLN A 16 -12.59 6.27 9.01
N ILE A 17 -11.79 5.27 8.63
CA ILE A 17 -11.67 4.00 9.35
C ILE A 17 -10.41 4.00 10.21
N TYR A 18 -9.30 4.44 9.63
CA TYR A 18 -8.01 4.42 10.31
C TYR A 18 -7.12 5.56 9.82
N LYS A 19 -6.28 6.03 10.74
CA LYS A 19 -5.18 6.94 10.46
C LYS A 19 -4.03 6.59 11.40
N ASP A 20 -2.82 6.53 10.88
CA ASP A 20 -1.64 6.34 11.71
C ASP A 20 -1.17 7.64 12.38
N GLU A 21 -0.35 7.49 13.42
CA GLU A 21 0.21 8.61 14.18
C GLU A 21 1.18 9.44 13.33
N GLU A 22 1.92 8.77 12.44
CA GLU A 22 2.91 9.35 11.55
C GLU A 22 2.29 10.17 10.40
N GLY A 23 1.00 9.97 10.13
CA GLY A 23 0.27 10.62 9.05
C GLY A 23 0.72 10.15 7.66
N THR A 24 1.18 8.90 7.57
CA THR A 24 1.62 8.20 6.36
C THR A 24 0.61 7.18 5.85
N ILE A 25 -0.39 6.81 6.66
CA ILE A 25 -1.48 5.90 6.27
C ILE A 25 -2.81 6.57 6.63
N LEU A 26 -3.70 6.67 5.66
CA LEU A 26 -5.09 7.10 5.85
C LEU A 26 -6.01 6.10 5.14
N MET A 27 -6.90 5.48 5.91
CA MET A 27 -7.88 4.51 5.40
C MET A 27 -9.28 5.07 5.53
N MET A 28 -10.00 5.06 4.43
CA MET A 28 -11.39 5.50 4.33
C MET A 28 -12.24 4.42 3.70
N GLU A 29 -13.38 4.13 4.30
CA GLU A 29 -14.45 3.43 3.61
C GLU A 29 -15.15 4.44 2.71
N ILE A 30 -15.36 4.05 1.44
CA ILE A 30 -16.19 4.79 0.49
C ILE A 30 -17.21 3.86 -0.13
N VAL A 31 -18.38 4.38 -0.47
CA VAL A 31 -19.41 3.63 -1.20
C VAL A 31 -19.53 4.16 -2.61
N VAL A 32 -19.22 3.32 -3.59
CA VAL A 32 -19.30 3.64 -5.03
C VAL A 32 -20.09 2.53 -5.72
N ASN A 33 -21.13 2.88 -6.47
CA ASN A 33 -21.99 1.92 -7.18
C ASN A 33 -22.48 0.77 -6.27
N GLN A 34 -22.94 1.11 -5.05
CA GLN A 34 -23.39 0.17 -4.01
C GLN A 34 -22.33 -0.80 -3.48
N LYS A 35 -21.06 -0.65 -3.87
CA LYS A 35 -19.93 -1.42 -3.33
C LYS A 35 -19.22 -0.64 -2.24
N GLN A 36 -18.98 -1.28 -1.11
CA GLN A 36 -18.10 -0.77 -0.06
C GLN A 36 -16.65 -1.02 -0.47
N ILE A 37 -15.85 0.04 -0.48
CA ILE A 37 -14.45 0.01 -0.88
C ILE A 37 -13.61 0.60 0.25
N LEU A 38 -12.56 -0.12 0.66
CA LEU A 38 -11.51 0.41 1.51
C LEU A 38 -10.49 1.16 0.66
N LEU A 39 -10.56 2.49 0.65
CA LEU A 39 -9.60 3.37 0.02
C LEU A 39 -8.47 3.71 0.99
N ILE A 40 -7.24 3.38 0.62
CA ILE A 40 -6.06 3.51 1.46
C ILE A 40 -5.07 4.44 0.77
N ALA A 41 -4.85 5.62 1.35
CA ALA A 41 -3.77 6.53 0.94
C ALA A 41 -2.51 6.27 1.76
N ILE A 42 -1.39 6.01 1.08
CA ILE A 42 -0.10 5.75 1.71
C ILE A 42 1.01 6.71 1.24
N TYR A 43 1.97 6.92 2.13
CA TYR A 43 3.27 7.52 1.81
C TYR A 43 4.35 6.69 2.51
N ALA A 44 4.93 5.73 1.80
CA ALA A 44 5.93 4.83 2.35
C ALA A 44 7.24 5.58 2.68
N PRO A 45 7.94 5.22 3.75
CA PRO A 45 9.23 5.82 4.08
C PRO A 45 10.36 5.18 3.26
N ASN A 46 11.40 5.96 2.92
CA ASN A 46 12.62 5.44 2.28
C ASN A 46 13.36 4.40 3.14
N ASN A 47 13.19 4.46 4.46
CA ASN A 47 13.81 3.56 5.42
C ASN A 47 12.76 2.76 6.20
N LYS A 48 13.11 1.53 6.62
CA LYS A 48 12.24 0.63 7.39
C LYS A 48 10.92 0.26 6.67
N GLN A 49 10.97 0.12 5.34
CA GLN A 49 9.82 -0.26 4.52
C GLN A 49 9.17 -1.58 4.97
N ASP A 50 9.96 -2.57 5.39
CA ASP A 50 9.42 -3.86 5.87
C ASP A 50 8.42 -3.68 7.02
N LYS A 51 8.76 -2.86 8.02
CA LYS A 51 7.87 -2.58 9.17
C LYS A 51 6.63 -1.79 8.75
N PHE A 52 6.78 -0.91 7.76
CA PHE A 52 5.67 -0.14 7.22
C PHE A 52 4.66 -1.08 6.52
N TYR A 53 5.13 -1.94 5.63
CA TYR A 53 4.28 -2.88 4.90
C TYR A 53 3.72 -3.99 5.79
N GLU A 54 4.44 -4.44 6.82
CA GLU A 54 3.91 -5.38 7.82
C GLU A 54 2.74 -4.74 8.61
N LYS A 55 2.91 -3.49 9.07
CA LYS A 55 1.85 -2.73 9.75
C LYS A 55 0.64 -2.52 8.83
N LEU A 56 0.90 -2.15 7.57
CA LEU A 56 -0.14 -1.92 6.57
C LEU A 56 -0.92 -3.21 6.29
N HIS A 57 -0.23 -4.31 6.01
CA HIS A 57 -0.82 -5.61 5.72
C HIS A 57 -1.70 -6.07 6.88
N LYS A 58 -1.16 -6.08 8.11
CA LYS A 58 -1.93 -6.45 9.31
C LYS A 58 -3.21 -5.64 9.44
N LYS A 59 -3.14 -4.32 9.20
CA LYS A 59 -4.31 -3.45 9.28
C LYS A 59 -5.35 -3.73 8.20
N ILE A 60 -4.93 -4.07 6.98
CA ILE A 60 -5.86 -4.42 5.90
C ILE A 60 -6.56 -5.73 6.22
N THR A 61 -5.82 -6.76 6.65
CA THR A 61 -6.37 -8.06 6.99
C THR A 61 -7.37 -7.98 8.16
N GLU A 62 -7.09 -7.17 9.18
CA GLU A 62 -8.00 -6.95 10.32
C GLU A 62 -9.34 -6.29 9.94
N LEU A 63 -9.40 -5.58 8.80
CA LEU A 63 -10.59 -4.86 8.38
C LEU A 63 -11.52 -5.69 7.47
N GLU A 64 -11.03 -6.80 6.91
CA GLU A 64 -11.83 -7.78 6.16
C GLU A 64 -12.67 -7.20 4.99
N TYR A 65 -12.21 -6.12 4.34
CA TYR A 65 -12.90 -5.57 3.16
C TYR A 65 -12.61 -6.41 1.91
N GLU A 66 -13.65 -6.68 1.12
CA GLU A 66 -13.51 -7.38 -0.17
C GLU A 66 -12.94 -6.49 -1.28
N ASN A 67 -13.37 -5.21 -1.33
CA ASN A 67 -12.89 -4.27 -2.36
C ASN A 67 -11.88 -3.32 -1.73
N ILE A 68 -10.62 -3.45 -2.11
CA ILE A 68 -9.51 -2.66 -1.55
C ILE A 68 -8.84 -1.87 -2.66
N CYS A 69 -8.55 -0.60 -2.40
CA CYS A 69 -7.79 0.27 -3.30
C CYS A 69 -6.68 0.96 -2.52
N VAL A 70 -5.43 0.61 -2.82
CA VAL A 70 -4.24 1.25 -2.23
C VAL A 70 -3.65 2.24 -3.24
N VAL A 71 -3.49 3.49 -2.83
CA VAL A 71 -2.97 4.58 -3.66
C VAL A 71 -1.95 5.41 -2.89
N GLY A 72 -1.00 6.02 -3.60
CA GLY A 72 -0.04 6.94 -3.02
C GLY A 72 1.38 6.70 -3.50
N ASP A 73 2.33 7.16 -2.69
CA ASP A 73 3.76 6.97 -2.96
C ASP A 73 4.23 5.71 -2.25
N PHE A 74 4.56 4.69 -3.03
CA PHE A 74 5.07 3.43 -2.52
C PHE A 74 6.57 3.50 -2.24
N ASP A 75 7.30 4.48 -2.81
CA ASP A 75 8.75 4.63 -2.60
C ASP A 75 9.54 3.32 -2.86
N ILE A 76 9.07 2.51 -3.82
CA ILE A 76 9.69 1.24 -4.22
C ILE A 76 10.56 1.50 -5.45
N ILE A 77 11.86 1.19 -5.37
CA ILE A 77 12.73 1.14 -6.54
C ILE A 77 12.45 -0.19 -7.27
N VAL A 78 11.77 -0.12 -8.41
CA VAL A 78 11.59 -1.27 -9.30
C VAL A 78 12.70 -1.23 -10.35
N GLU A 79 13.87 -1.77 -10.03
CA GLU A 79 14.92 -1.98 -11.04
C GLU A 79 14.61 -3.28 -11.78
N VAL A 80 13.87 -3.19 -12.89
CA VAL A 80 13.72 -4.29 -13.83
C VAL A 80 14.94 -4.27 -14.75
N GLU A 81 15.98 -5.02 -14.40
CA GLU A 81 16.97 -5.43 -15.40
C GLU A 81 16.26 -6.40 -16.37
N LEU A 82 15.73 -5.87 -17.47
CA LEU A 82 15.34 -6.66 -18.64
C LEU A 82 16.61 -7.13 -19.34
N ASP A 83 17.31 -8.09 -18.73
CA ASP A 83 18.54 -8.61 -19.30
C ASP A 83 18.20 -9.70 -20.33
N ASP A 84 18.21 -9.28 -21.59
CA ASP A 84 18.15 -10.14 -22.76
C ASP A 84 19.44 -10.99 -22.77
N LYS A 85 19.33 -12.24 -22.31
CA LYS A 85 20.37 -13.30 -22.35
C LYS A 85 21.57 -13.10 -21.40
N SER A 86 21.48 -13.56 -20.15
CA SER A 86 22.48 -14.49 -19.59
C SER A 86 22.10 -15.04 -18.21
N SER A 87 22.37 -16.32 -18.03
CA SER A 87 22.25 -17.06 -16.78
C SER A 87 23.32 -16.60 -15.77
N LYS A 88 22.92 -15.79 -14.79
CA LYS A 88 23.49 -15.70 -13.42
C LYS A 88 22.75 -14.61 -12.64
N ILE A 89 21.63 -14.99 -12.02
CA ILE A 89 20.92 -14.15 -11.03
C ILE A 89 21.91 -13.85 -9.91
N SER A 90 22.49 -12.67 -9.92
CA SER A 90 23.43 -12.24 -8.90
C SER A 90 22.65 -12.00 -7.61
N LYS A 91 23.12 -12.62 -6.52
CA LYS A 91 22.54 -12.61 -5.16
C LYS A 91 22.52 -11.21 -4.49
N LYS A 92 22.51 -10.14 -5.27
CA LYS A 92 22.63 -8.74 -4.82
C LYS A 92 21.31 -7.95 -4.97
N LEU A 93 20.37 -8.46 -5.79
CA LEU A 93 19.06 -7.86 -6.10
C LEU A 93 18.05 -7.92 -4.92
N GLU A 94 18.25 -8.83 -3.97
CA GLU A 94 17.36 -9.05 -2.81
C GLU A 94 17.40 -7.96 -1.73
N LYS A 95 18.29 -6.97 -1.82
CA LYS A 95 18.57 -6.04 -0.71
C LYS A 95 17.71 -4.77 -0.67
N HIS A 96 16.96 -4.45 -1.72
CA HIS A 96 16.16 -3.22 -1.80
C HIS A 96 14.69 -3.44 -2.22
N PHE A 97 14.27 -4.69 -2.37
CA PHE A 97 12.89 -5.05 -2.68
C PHE A 97 12.14 -5.50 -1.41
N PRO A 98 11.08 -4.81 -0.96
CA PRO A 98 10.30 -5.24 0.19
C PRO A 98 9.48 -6.48 -0.19
N ARG A 99 9.99 -7.69 0.10
CA ARG A 99 9.25 -8.95 -0.15
C ARG A 99 7.85 -8.92 0.46
N LEU A 100 7.70 -8.20 1.58
CA LEU A 100 6.45 -8.00 2.27
C LEU A 100 5.41 -7.24 1.45
N PHE A 101 5.82 -6.34 0.56
CA PHE A 101 4.89 -5.64 -0.33
C PHE A 101 4.25 -6.62 -1.32
N PHE A 102 5.05 -7.43 -2.03
CA PHE A 102 4.50 -8.40 -2.99
C PHE A 102 3.67 -9.47 -2.30
N LYS A 103 4.14 -9.97 -1.16
CA LYS A 103 3.36 -10.91 -0.36
C LYS A 103 2.00 -10.32 0.03
N MET A 104 1.98 -9.07 0.48
CA MET A 104 0.74 -8.36 0.78
C MET A 104 -0.16 -8.23 -0.46
N VAL A 105 0.40 -7.91 -1.63
CA VAL A 105 -0.37 -7.80 -2.88
C VAL A 105 -0.94 -9.15 -3.31
N GLU A 106 -0.17 -10.23 -3.21
CA GLU A 106 -0.62 -11.60 -3.52
C GLU A 106 -1.67 -12.12 -2.53
N GLU A 107 -1.62 -11.72 -1.26
CA GLU A 107 -2.58 -12.16 -0.24
C GLU A 107 -3.89 -11.37 -0.28
N ILE A 108 -3.87 -10.14 -0.82
CA ILE A 108 -5.04 -9.25 -0.89
C ILE A 108 -5.72 -9.24 -2.27
N GLY A 109 -4.97 -9.45 -3.35
CA GLY A 109 -5.44 -9.36 -4.75
C GLY A 109 -5.83 -10.71 -5.35
#